data_AF-A0A518LL07-F1
#
_entry.id   AF-A0A518LL07-F1
#
_cell.length_a   1.000
_cell.length_b   1.000
_cell.length_c   1.000
_cell.angle_alpha   90.00
_cell.angle_beta   90.00
_cell.angle_gamma   90.00
#
_symmetry.space_group_name_H-M   'P 1'
#
loop_
_entity.id
_entity.type
_entity.pdbx_description
1 polymer ?
#
loop_
_entity_poly.entity_id
_entity_poly.type
_entity_poly.pdbx_seq_one_letter_code
_entity_poly.pdbx_strand_id
1 'polypeptide(L)'
;MAKPLRTLPPSSSIARLFDLDAAARAVAAPVVTRETTDSQPAQQPEPVLSARISASPAPAIATRHIKREFVFTPASEATFSQLVEIYRRSTGTKLTASHVARALMKGVAHCMEYLEKEAKRIGPLKLPSNARGKEFERDRFEARIADAFITGIRSAPAIDRE
;
A
#
# COMPACT_ATOMS: atom_id res chain seq x y z
N MET A 1 21.12 39.26 -12.96
CA MET A 1 20.25 39.46 -11.77
C MET A 1 18.88 38.89 -12.07
N ALA A 2 18.36 37.98 -11.22
CA ALA A 2 17.06 37.34 -11.44
C ALA A 2 15.91 38.35 -11.25
N LYS A 3 14.93 38.34 -12.15
CA LYS A 3 13.82 39.29 -12.18
C LYS A 3 12.75 38.87 -11.15
N PRO A 4 12.30 39.76 -10.25
CA PRO A 4 11.32 39.39 -9.22
C PRO A 4 9.95 39.13 -9.86
N LEU A 5 9.29 38.06 -9.39
CA LEU A 5 7.94 37.70 -9.83
C LEU A 5 6.93 38.74 -9.33
N ARG A 6 6.10 39.24 -10.24
CA ARG A 6 5.12 40.31 -9.98
C ARG A 6 3.77 39.82 -9.43
N THR A 7 3.59 38.51 -9.28
CA THR A 7 2.31 37.92 -8.89
C THR A 7 2.49 37.01 -7.68
N LEU A 8 1.59 37.17 -6.70
CA LEU A 8 1.52 36.29 -5.53
C LEU A 8 1.27 34.85 -5.98
N PRO A 9 1.98 33.85 -5.44
CA PRO A 9 1.80 32.46 -5.81
C PRO A 9 0.39 31.97 -5.44
N PRO A 10 -0.21 31.08 -6.24
CA PRO A 10 -1.57 30.61 -6.02
C PRO A 10 -1.68 29.82 -4.69
N SER A 11 -2.78 30.01 -3.97
CA SER A 11 -3.05 29.47 -2.62
C SER A 11 -3.40 27.97 -2.60
N SER A 12 -2.86 27.17 -3.52
CA SER A 12 -3.16 25.74 -3.58
C SER A 12 -2.42 24.95 -2.49
N SER A 13 -2.97 23.81 -2.08
CA SER A 13 -2.39 22.93 -1.05
C SER A 13 -0.97 22.44 -1.39
N ILE A 14 -0.62 22.42 -2.68
CA ILE A 14 0.71 22.06 -3.17
C ILE A 14 1.71 23.21 -2.96
N ALA A 15 1.28 24.47 -3.03
CA ALA A 15 2.16 25.61 -2.77
C ALA A 15 2.59 25.70 -1.29
N ARG A 16 1.73 25.24 -0.37
CA ARG A 16 2.01 25.22 1.08
C ARG A 16 2.89 24.05 1.54
N LEU A 17 3.14 23.06 0.68
CA LEU A 17 3.94 21.88 1.00
C LEU A 17 5.42 22.20 1.25
N PHE A 18 5.90 23.31 0.68
CA PHE A 18 7.27 23.80 0.85
C PHE A 18 7.34 25.09 1.68
N ASP A 19 6.22 25.51 2.28
CA ASP A 19 6.15 26.67 3.16
C ASP A 19 6.64 26.27 4.57
N LEU A 20 7.88 26.66 4.88
CA LEU A 20 8.52 26.37 6.16
C LEU A 20 7.78 27.00 7.35
N ASP A 21 7.10 28.13 7.16
CA ASP A 21 6.30 28.77 8.21
C ASP A 21 4.97 28.06 8.43
N ALA A 22 4.40 27.45 7.38
CA ALA A 22 3.25 26.56 7.52
C ALA A 22 3.62 25.27 8.25
N ALA A 23 4.79 24.70 7.93
CA ALA A 23 5.32 23.52 8.62
C ALA A 23 5.60 23.84 10.11
N ALA A 24 6.25 24.97 10.40
CA ALA A 24 6.55 25.39 11.78
C ALA A 24 5.28 25.58 12.64
N ARG A 25 4.21 26.15 12.06
CA ARG A 25 2.91 26.28 12.76
C ARG A 25 2.21 24.95 13.00
N ALA A 26 2.38 23.97 12.12
CA ALA A 26 1.77 22.66 12.27
C ALA A 26 2.38 21.82 13.40
N VAL A 27 3.66 22.04 13.73
CA VAL A 27 4.36 21.39 14.85
C VAL A 27 4.45 22.24 16.12
N ALA A 28 4.00 23.49 16.09
CA ALA A 28 3.91 24.30 17.29
C ALA A 28 2.84 23.74 18.24
N ALA A 29 3.24 23.44 19.48
CA ALA A 29 2.30 23.05 20.54
C ALA A 29 1.28 24.18 20.76
N PRO A 30 -0.01 23.86 21.02
CA PRO A 30 -1.02 24.89 21.20
C PRO A 30 -0.66 25.73 22.44
N VAL A 31 -0.30 26.99 22.21
CA VAL A 31 -0.24 27.99 23.28
C VAL A 31 -1.69 28.25 23.66
N VAL A 32 -2.14 27.60 24.72
CA VAL A 32 -3.38 27.98 25.39
C VAL A 32 -3.11 29.32 26.06
N THR A 33 -3.33 30.40 25.34
CA THR A 33 -3.38 31.74 25.92
C THR A 33 -4.64 31.80 26.77
N ARG A 34 -4.52 31.44 28.05
CA ARG A 34 -5.54 31.80 29.04
C ARG A 34 -5.48 33.31 29.20
N GLU A 35 -6.44 33.99 28.62
CA GLU A 35 -6.80 35.35 29.04
C GLU A 35 -7.16 35.26 30.53
N THR A 36 -6.39 35.93 31.37
CA THR A 36 -6.72 36.09 32.79
C THR A 36 -6.75 37.57 33.10
N THR A 37 -7.96 38.07 33.24
CA THR A 37 -8.30 39.35 33.85
C THR A 37 -7.83 39.37 35.31
N ASP A 38 -7.45 40.56 35.77
CA ASP A 38 -6.88 40.90 37.08
C ASP A 38 -7.45 40.19 38.32
N SER A 39 -6.56 39.79 39.25
CA SER A 39 -6.53 40.21 40.67
C SER A 39 -5.70 39.24 41.56
N GLN A 40 -4.79 39.79 42.38
CA GLN A 40 -3.96 39.16 43.43
C GLN A 40 -4.69 39.10 44.80
N PRO A 41 -4.14 38.55 45.92
CA PRO A 41 -3.23 37.41 46.16
C PRO A 41 -3.71 36.43 47.29
N ALA A 42 -2.97 35.31 47.47
CA ALA A 42 -2.60 34.60 48.72
C ALA A 42 -3.13 33.16 48.97
N GLN A 43 -2.18 32.36 49.50
CA GLN A 43 -2.27 31.07 50.25
C GLN A 43 -1.94 29.74 49.52
N GLN A 44 -0.81 29.15 49.94
CA GLN A 44 -0.31 27.76 49.83
C GLN A 44 -1.30 26.72 50.40
N PRO A 45 -1.14 25.37 50.26
CA PRO A 45 0.09 24.60 49.98
C PRO A 45 -0.03 23.44 48.94
N GLU A 46 1.08 22.77 48.69
CA GLU A 46 1.28 21.71 47.68
C GLU A 46 0.30 20.53 47.74
N PRO A 47 0.08 19.88 46.58
CA PRO A 47 -0.09 18.43 46.56
C PRO A 47 0.91 17.76 45.60
N VAL A 48 1.81 16.96 46.19
CA VAL A 48 2.31 15.67 45.70
C VAL A 48 2.23 15.44 44.18
N LEU A 49 3.38 15.62 43.53
CA LEU A 49 3.71 15.05 42.22
C LEU A 49 3.60 13.52 42.27
N SER A 50 2.37 13.01 42.18
CA SER A 50 2.12 11.63 41.80
C SER A 50 2.34 11.56 40.29
N ALA A 51 3.62 11.39 39.91
CA ALA A 51 4.01 11.08 38.56
C ALA A 51 3.39 9.72 38.20
N ARG A 52 2.15 9.75 37.69
CA ARG A 52 1.61 8.66 36.89
C ARG A 52 2.52 8.56 35.68
N ILE A 53 3.47 7.64 35.76
CA ILE A 53 4.13 7.08 34.59
C ILE A 53 2.99 6.40 33.83
N SER A 54 2.30 7.17 32.98
CA SER A 54 1.52 6.63 31.90
C SER A 54 2.51 5.84 31.09
N ALA A 55 2.52 4.52 31.29
CA ALA A 55 3.20 3.60 30.40
C ALA A 55 2.71 3.96 28.99
N SER A 56 3.59 4.56 28.19
CA SER A 56 3.31 4.77 26.78
C SER A 56 2.84 3.42 26.23
N PRO A 57 1.68 3.35 25.58
CA PRO A 57 1.32 2.13 24.87
C PRO A 57 2.50 1.82 23.94
N ALA A 58 3.00 0.58 24.02
CA ALA A 58 4.06 0.09 23.16
C ALA A 58 3.76 0.55 21.73
N PRO A 59 4.76 1.06 20.97
CA PRO A 59 4.52 1.57 19.64
C PRO A 59 3.82 0.46 18.85
N ALA A 60 2.57 0.72 18.45
CA ALA A 60 1.84 -0.17 17.56
C ALA A 60 2.80 -0.49 16.41
N ILE A 61 3.10 -1.79 16.23
CA ILE A 61 4.03 -2.25 15.19
C ILE A 61 3.56 -1.60 13.89
N ALA A 62 4.29 -0.58 13.43
CA ALA A 62 3.90 0.17 12.26
C ALA A 62 3.89 -0.83 11.12
N THR A 63 2.69 -1.17 10.63
CA THR A 63 2.54 -2.11 9.53
C THR A 63 3.28 -1.52 8.34
N ARG A 64 4.41 -2.13 7.99
CA ARG A 64 5.28 -1.64 6.92
C ARG A 64 4.46 -1.66 5.61
N HIS A 65 4.12 -0.48 5.10
CA HIS A 65 3.42 -0.36 3.84
C HIS A 65 4.38 -0.70 2.68
N ILE A 66 4.16 -1.85 2.01
CA ILE A 66 4.99 -2.30 0.90
C ILE A 66 4.23 -2.06 -0.42
N LYS A 67 4.78 -1.20 -1.28
CA LYS A 67 4.33 -1.04 -2.66
C LYS A 67 5.20 -1.89 -3.59
N ARG A 68 4.57 -2.71 -4.44
CA ARG A 68 5.22 -3.44 -5.53
C ARG A 68 4.44 -3.17 -6.81
N GLU A 69 5.16 -2.97 -7.91
CA GLU A 69 4.58 -2.66 -9.22
C GLU A 69 4.91 -3.80 -10.19
N PHE A 70 3.92 -4.20 -10.98
CA PHE A 70 4.06 -5.20 -12.03
C PHE A 70 3.85 -4.51 -13.37
N VAL A 71 4.67 -4.84 -14.36
CA VAL A 71 4.49 -4.36 -15.73
C VAL A 71 3.59 -5.33 -16.46
N PHE A 72 2.43 -4.86 -16.89
CA PHE A 72 1.49 -5.66 -17.65
C PHE A 72 1.66 -5.44 -19.14
N THR A 73 1.47 -6.50 -19.91
CA THR A 73 1.23 -6.38 -21.34
C THR A 73 -0.22 -5.93 -21.55
N PRO A 74 -0.56 -5.39 -22.73
CA PRO A 74 -1.96 -5.05 -23.02
C PRO A 74 -2.93 -6.22 -22.81
N ALA A 75 -2.49 -7.44 -23.12
CA ALA A 75 -3.29 -8.64 -22.93
C ALA A 75 -3.49 -9.00 -21.43
N SER A 76 -2.44 -8.90 -20.61
CA SER A 76 -2.57 -9.21 -19.18
C SER A 76 -3.35 -8.14 -18.41
N GLU A 77 -3.25 -6.86 -18.81
CA GLU A 77 -4.10 -5.80 -18.29
C GLU A 77 -5.58 -6.01 -18.61
N ALA A 78 -5.92 -6.31 -19.87
CA ALA A 78 -7.29 -6.60 -20.25
C ALA A 78 -7.88 -7.77 -19.43
N THR A 79 -7.09 -8.84 -19.25
CA THR A 79 -7.49 -10.01 -18.47
C THR A 79 -7.71 -9.67 -17.00
N PHE A 80 -6.80 -8.91 -16.39
CA PHE A 80 -6.89 -8.54 -14.98
C PHE A 80 -8.04 -7.56 -14.71
N SER A 81 -8.24 -6.59 -15.60
CA SER A 81 -9.38 -5.67 -15.55
C SER A 81 -10.71 -6.42 -15.65
N GLN A 82 -10.81 -7.43 -16.54
CA GLN A 82 -11.98 -8.30 -16.63
C GLN A 82 -12.22 -9.07 -15.34
N LEU A 83 -11.17 -9.62 -14.72
CA LEU A 83 -11.26 -10.32 -13.44
C LEU A 83 -11.79 -9.40 -12.33
N VAL A 84 -11.31 -8.16 -12.27
CA VAL A 84 -11.80 -7.17 -11.30
C VAL A 84 -13.28 -6.90 -11.51
N GLU A 85 -13.72 -6.74 -12.75
CA GLU A 85 -15.12 -6.45 -13.07
C GLU A 85 -16.05 -7.63 -12.73
N ILE A 86 -15.60 -8.87 -12.97
CA ILE A 86 -16.34 -10.07 -12.54
C ILE A 86 -16.65 -9.99 -11.04
N TYR A 87 -15.64 -9.72 -10.21
CA TYR A 87 -15.83 -9.67 -8.76
C TYR A 87 -16.61 -8.43 -8.29
N ARG A 88 -16.47 -7.29 -8.95
CA ARG A 88 -17.29 -6.10 -8.66
C ARG A 88 -18.76 -6.41 -8.87
N ARG A 89 -19.09 -6.97 -10.04
CA ARG A 89 -20.47 -7.32 -10.39
C ARG A 89 -21.03 -8.41 -9.48
N SER A 90 -20.24 -9.44 -9.15
CA SER A 90 -20.71 -10.55 -8.33
C SER A 90 -20.89 -10.19 -6.86
N THR A 91 -20.07 -9.27 -6.33
CA THR A 91 -20.14 -8.87 -4.91
C THR A 91 -21.01 -7.63 -4.68
N GLY A 92 -21.30 -6.84 -5.73
CA GLY A 92 -21.96 -5.54 -5.61
C GLY A 92 -21.10 -4.47 -4.92
N THR A 93 -19.82 -4.75 -4.67
CA THR A 93 -18.93 -3.84 -3.95
C THR A 93 -17.98 -3.10 -4.90
N LYS A 94 -17.57 -1.88 -4.50
CA LYS A 94 -16.59 -1.06 -5.23
C LYS A 94 -15.16 -1.57 -4.98
N LEU A 95 -14.85 -2.77 -5.49
CA LEU A 95 -13.50 -3.35 -5.39
C LEU A 95 -12.49 -2.52 -6.19
N THR A 96 -11.26 -2.47 -5.72
CA THR A 96 -10.11 -1.97 -6.50
C THR A 96 -9.26 -3.13 -6.99
N ALA A 97 -8.40 -2.89 -7.99
CA ALA A 97 -7.39 -3.83 -8.45
C ALA A 97 -6.62 -4.48 -7.29
N SER A 98 -6.21 -3.70 -6.29
CA SER A 98 -5.47 -4.21 -5.15
C SER A 98 -6.28 -5.17 -4.26
N HIS A 99 -7.61 -5.02 -4.17
CA HIS A 99 -8.44 -5.96 -3.42
C HIS A 99 -8.41 -7.34 -4.08
N VAL A 100 -8.58 -7.38 -5.40
CA VAL A 100 -8.59 -8.62 -6.19
C VAL A 100 -7.21 -9.24 -6.22
N ALA A 101 -6.14 -8.44 -6.41
CA ALA A 101 -4.77 -8.94 -6.34
C ALA A 101 -4.44 -9.56 -4.96
N ARG A 102 -4.87 -8.94 -3.85
CA ARG A 102 -4.68 -9.51 -2.51
C ARG A 102 -5.46 -10.81 -2.32
N ALA A 103 -6.69 -10.89 -2.83
CA ALA A 103 -7.48 -12.12 -2.77
C ALA A 103 -6.85 -13.25 -3.60
N LEU A 104 -6.34 -12.93 -4.80
CA LEU A 104 -5.56 -13.85 -5.62
C LEU A 104 -4.35 -14.38 -4.84
N MET A 105 -3.59 -13.51 -4.18
CA MET A 105 -2.43 -13.93 -3.37
C MET A 105 -2.82 -14.83 -2.20
N LYS A 106 -3.98 -14.62 -1.56
CA LYS A 106 -4.47 -15.54 -0.52
C LYS A 106 -4.76 -16.92 -1.09
N GLY A 107 -5.38 -17.00 -2.27
CA GLY A 107 -5.61 -18.27 -2.98
C GLY A 107 -4.30 -18.95 -3.37
N VAL A 108 -3.34 -18.20 -3.91
CA VAL A 108 -2.00 -18.72 -4.26
C VAL A 108 -1.27 -19.24 -3.04
N ALA A 109 -1.35 -18.55 -1.90
CA ALA A 109 -0.71 -18.99 -0.66
C ALA A 109 -1.25 -20.35 -0.19
N HIS A 110 -2.55 -20.59 -0.31
CA HIS A 110 -3.16 -21.89 -0.01
C HIS A 110 -2.64 -23.01 -0.92
N CYS A 111 -2.41 -22.70 -2.20
CA CYS A 111 -1.95 -23.70 -3.18
C CYS A 111 -0.43 -23.88 -3.23
N MET A 112 0.35 -23.24 -2.35
CA MET A 112 1.81 -23.09 -2.53
C MET A 112 2.56 -24.43 -2.63
N GLU A 113 2.21 -25.42 -1.80
CA GLU A 113 2.86 -26.74 -1.83
C GLU A 113 2.68 -27.45 -3.19
N TYR A 114 1.47 -27.35 -3.76
CA TYR A 114 1.14 -27.95 -5.05
C TYR A 114 1.77 -27.19 -6.21
N LEU A 115 1.79 -25.86 -6.12
CA LEU A 115 2.50 -25.01 -7.07
C LEU A 115 4.01 -25.32 -7.08
N GLU A 116 4.63 -25.57 -5.94
CA GLU A 116 6.04 -25.95 -5.86
C GLU A 116 6.31 -27.31 -6.53
N LYS A 117 5.45 -28.30 -6.28
CA LYS A 117 5.56 -29.64 -6.91
C LYS A 117 5.46 -29.55 -8.43
N GLU A 118 4.47 -28.81 -8.97
CA GLU A 118 4.32 -28.65 -10.41
C GLU A 118 5.43 -27.79 -11.02
N ALA A 119 5.87 -26.72 -10.34
CA ALA A 119 6.99 -25.90 -10.80
C ALA A 119 8.27 -26.74 -10.98
N LYS A 120 8.54 -27.68 -10.06
CA LYS A 120 9.68 -28.62 -10.18
C LYS A 120 9.58 -29.50 -11.42
N ARG A 121 8.38 -29.88 -11.87
CA ARG A 121 8.19 -30.70 -13.08
C ARG A 121 8.47 -29.96 -14.39
N ILE A 122 8.26 -28.64 -14.43
CA ILE A 122 8.60 -27.83 -15.61
C ILE A 122 10.10 -27.89 -15.90
N GLY A 123 10.92 -27.99 -14.83
CA GLY A 123 12.37 -27.97 -14.92
C GLY A 123 12.94 -26.58 -15.25
N PRO A 124 14.27 -26.48 -15.45
CA PRO A 124 14.90 -25.21 -15.77
C PRO A 124 14.44 -24.68 -17.14
N LEU A 125 14.03 -23.41 -17.16
CA LEU A 125 13.66 -22.70 -18.38
C LEU A 125 14.68 -21.61 -18.69
N LYS A 126 14.97 -21.40 -19.97
CA LYS A 126 15.76 -20.26 -20.43
C LYS A 126 14.84 -19.04 -20.56
N LEU A 127 15.20 -17.95 -19.89
CA LEU A 127 14.48 -16.68 -19.98
C LEU A 127 14.62 -16.11 -21.41
N PRO A 128 13.51 -15.84 -22.11
CA PRO A 128 13.54 -15.18 -23.42
C PRO A 128 13.96 -13.70 -23.31
N SER A 129 14.49 -13.15 -24.40
CA SER A 129 14.90 -11.74 -24.45
C SER A 129 13.70 -10.80 -24.56
N ASN A 130 13.82 -9.62 -23.96
CA ASN A 130 12.86 -8.51 -24.09
C ASN A 130 13.05 -7.68 -25.37
N ALA A 131 13.98 -8.08 -26.25
CA ALA A 131 14.15 -7.42 -27.55
C ALA A 131 12.89 -7.55 -28.43
N ARG A 132 12.73 -6.60 -29.35
CA ARG A 132 11.69 -6.65 -30.38
C ARG A 132 11.86 -7.88 -31.27
N GLY A 133 10.76 -8.54 -31.63
CA GLY A 133 10.76 -9.76 -32.44
C GLY A 133 10.83 -11.05 -31.62
N LYS A 134 10.87 -10.95 -30.28
CA LYS A 134 10.89 -12.08 -29.34
C LYS A 134 9.57 -12.26 -28.58
N GLU A 135 8.52 -11.53 -28.97
CA GLU A 135 7.18 -11.57 -28.38
C GLU A 135 6.69 -13.02 -28.26
N PHE A 136 6.79 -13.77 -29.35
CA PHE A 136 6.32 -15.15 -29.39
C PHE A 136 7.09 -16.10 -28.46
N GLU A 137 8.39 -15.88 -28.28
CA GLU A 137 9.19 -16.65 -27.31
C GLU A 137 8.78 -16.33 -25.87
N ARG A 138 8.46 -15.05 -25.59
CA ARG A 138 7.93 -14.62 -24.28
C ARG A 138 6.55 -15.23 -24.03
N ASP A 139 5.64 -15.13 -24.99
CA ASP A 139 4.29 -15.70 -24.86
C ASP A 139 4.33 -17.21 -24.61
N ARG A 140 5.18 -17.95 -25.35
CA ARG A 140 5.39 -19.39 -25.10
C ARG A 140 5.98 -19.69 -23.74
N PHE A 141 6.95 -18.88 -23.29
CA PHE A 141 7.54 -19.02 -21.97
C PHE A 141 6.50 -18.80 -20.86
N GLU A 142 5.70 -17.74 -20.98
CA GLU A 142 4.61 -17.41 -20.06
C GLU A 142 3.51 -18.48 -20.05
N ALA A 143 3.12 -18.98 -21.23
CA ALA A 143 2.13 -20.06 -21.36
C ALA A 143 2.58 -21.33 -20.63
N ARG A 144 3.86 -21.73 -20.73
CA ARG A 144 4.39 -22.89 -19.99
C ARG A 144 4.31 -22.71 -18.48
N ILE A 145 4.56 -21.50 -17.98
CA ILE A 145 4.40 -21.18 -16.56
C ILE A 145 2.92 -21.23 -16.17
N ALA A 146 2.04 -20.67 -17.00
CA ALA A 146 0.60 -20.66 -16.76
C ALA A 146 0.00 -22.07 -16.70
N ASP A 147 0.42 -22.98 -17.58
CA ASP A 147 -0.05 -24.38 -17.59
C ASP A 147 0.28 -25.10 -16.28
N ALA A 148 1.51 -24.95 -15.79
CA ALA A 148 1.92 -25.54 -14.53
C ALA A 148 1.23 -24.87 -13.33
N PHE A 149 1.03 -23.56 -13.38
CA PHE A 149 0.28 -22.82 -12.37
C PHE A 149 -1.17 -23.33 -12.27
N ILE A 150 -1.86 -23.50 -13.40
CA ILE A 150 -3.24 -24.03 -13.44
C ILE A 150 -3.27 -25.46 -12.89
N THR A 151 -2.31 -26.30 -13.29
CA THR A 151 -2.20 -27.69 -12.80
C THR A 151 -1.99 -27.72 -11.28
N GLY A 152 -1.14 -26.84 -10.75
CA GLY A 152 -0.86 -26.74 -9.33
C GLY A 152 -2.09 -26.26 -8.54
N ILE A 153 -2.80 -25.24 -9.03
CA ILE A 153 -4.04 -24.77 -8.38
C ILE A 153 -5.12 -25.85 -8.38
N ARG A 154 -5.31 -26.56 -9.51
CA ARG A 154 -6.31 -27.64 -9.61
C ARG A 154 -6.03 -28.83 -8.70
N SER A 155 -4.76 -29.03 -8.34
CA SER A 155 -4.33 -30.12 -7.46
C SER A 155 -4.52 -29.80 -5.97
N ALA A 156 -4.74 -28.54 -5.61
CA ALA A 156 -4.91 -28.13 -4.23
C ALA A 156 -6.34 -28.46 -3.72
N PRO A 157 -6.48 -28.86 -2.44
CA PRO A 157 -7.80 -29.02 -1.83
C PRO A 157 -8.50 -27.66 -1.70
N ALA A 158 -9.82 -27.67 -1.49
CA ALA A 158 -10.57 -26.45 -1.26
C ALA A 158 -10.03 -25.66 -0.04
N ILE A 159 -10.14 -24.33 -0.08
CA ILE A 159 -9.87 -23.51 1.10
C ILE A 159 -10.99 -23.75 2.11
N ASP A 160 -10.64 -24.35 3.24
CA ASP A 160 -11.53 -24.37 4.41
C ASP A 160 -11.66 -22.95 4.93
N ARG A 161 -12.90 -22.48 5.04
CA ARG A 161 -13.23 -21.19 5.62
C ARG A 161 -13.58 -21.41 7.08
N GLU A 162 -12.62 -21.17 7.96
CA GLU A 162 -12.89 -20.93 9.38
C GLU A 162 -13.53 -19.56 9.59
#